data_AF-A0AAP0EX74-F1
#
_entry.id   AF-A0AAP0EX74-F1
#
_cell.length_a   1.000
_cell.length_b   1.000
_cell.length_c   1.000
_cell.angle_alpha   90.00
_cell.angle_beta   90.00
_cell.angle_gamma   90.00
#
_symmetry.space_group_name_H-M   'P 1'
#
loop_
_entity.id
_entity.type
_entity.pdbx_description
1 polymer ?
#
loop_
_entity_poly.entity_id
_entity_poly.type
_entity_poly.pdbx_seq_one_letter_code
_entity_poly.pdbx_strand_id
1 'polypeptide(L)'
;MIYFRSHENALFFKAQDPTSPALLLRHLQLLHASNRPQPHPRHSPTASHSYAAAAATIIFLLLLFIHLHFSELHPVAIPPPQIPLLHPSPPPPPPPPTPPLPATTNLAELFHVAELHFSSDNESHSRLSALHLLERSLVPNPPAADKSNEMKCPAAVMREVVKYLKDGAGARAATKVLLALCLAEGNREVAVEAGAVGEVVEALAELEGAAAERALAALELLCMVAEGAAELRAHALAVPMLVEVMGKGVGGRGRECAISALSVVFGGGGRVEASAEAVARAVVLAMQGAECTARGRRKGAQLLRVLQESGAEDGGGGGGGGGS
;
A
#
# COMPACT_ATOMS: atom_id res chain seq x y z
N MET A 1 17.26 16.91 63.42
CA MET A 1 16.10 17.17 64.31
C MET A 1 15.28 18.30 63.70
N ILE A 2 14.05 18.02 63.24
CA ILE A 2 12.76 18.39 63.88
C ILE A 2 12.51 19.91 63.80
N TYR A 3 11.42 20.49 63.29
CA TYR A 3 10.18 20.10 62.59
C TYR A 3 9.53 21.43 62.11
N PHE A 4 8.68 21.35 61.07
CA PHE A 4 7.55 22.23 60.70
C PHE A 4 7.25 23.51 61.52
N ARG A 5 6.84 24.60 60.83
CA ARG A 5 5.43 25.09 60.76
C ARG A 5 5.36 26.56 60.28
N SER A 6 4.77 26.77 59.11
CA SER A 6 3.82 27.85 58.75
C SER A 6 3.65 27.78 57.22
N HIS A 7 2.77 27.00 56.61
CA HIS A 7 1.33 26.81 56.82
C HIS A 7 0.48 28.08 56.83
N GLU A 8 0.91 29.14 56.15
CA GLU A 8 0.08 30.34 55.90
C GLU A 8 0.03 30.83 54.44
N ASN A 9 0.36 29.99 53.45
CA ASN A 9 0.06 30.31 52.03
C ASN A 9 -0.84 29.28 51.32
N ALA A 10 -1.36 28.28 52.06
CA ALA A 10 -2.27 27.26 51.51
C ALA A 10 -3.77 27.57 51.73
N LEU A 11 -4.11 28.76 52.26
CA LEU A 11 -5.49 29.15 52.56
C LEU A 11 -5.86 30.55 52.07
N PHE A 12 -5.48 30.89 50.83
CA PHE A 12 -6.12 32.02 50.13
C PHE A 12 -6.38 31.78 48.64
N PHE A 13 -6.49 30.52 48.22
CA PHE A 13 -7.03 30.15 46.91
C PHE A 13 -8.15 29.13 47.07
N LYS A 14 -9.13 29.47 47.90
CA LYS A 14 -10.44 28.84 47.88
C LYS A 14 -11.42 29.90 47.40
N ALA A 15 -12.07 29.60 46.28
CA ALA A 15 -13.07 30.41 45.57
C ALA A 15 -12.53 31.61 44.78
N GLN A 16 -11.91 31.35 43.63
CA GLN A 16 -12.06 32.26 42.49
C GLN A 16 -11.97 31.47 41.18
N ASP A 17 -12.90 31.71 40.27
CA ASP A 17 -13.06 31.03 38.99
C ASP A 17 -11.74 30.86 38.21
N PRO A 18 -11.43 29.67 37.66
CA PRO A 18 -10.26 29.43 36.83
C PRO A 18 -10.34 30.08 35.43
N THR A 19 -11.38 30.88 35.15
CA THR A 19 -11.65 31.51 33.85
C THR A 19 -11.26 32.99 33.79
N SER A 20 -10.66 33.58 34.83
CA SER A 20 -10.30 35.00 34.80
C SER A 20 -9.10 35.26 33.87
N PRO A 21 -9.28 36.02 32.76
CA PRO A 21 -8.22 36.29 31.77
C PRO A 21 -7.04 37.09 32.35
N ALA A 22 -7.24 37.76 33.49
CA ALA A 22 -6.20 38.50 34.20
C ALA A 22 -5.11 37.60 34.82
N LEU A 23 -5.48 36.38 35.25
CA LEU A 23 -4.52 35.41 35.82
C LEU A 23 -3.67 34.75 34.73
N LEU A 24 -4.28 34.44 33.58
CA LEU A 24 -3.58 33.94 32.38
C LEU A 24 -2.58 34.96 31.85
N LEU A 25 -2.95 36.25 31.81
CA LEU A 25 -2.04 37.31 31.38
C LEU A 25 -0.84 37.46 32.33
N ARG A 26 -1.08 37.34 33.64
CA ARG A 26 0.00 37.40 34.65
C ARG A 26 0.92 36.19 34.58
N HIS A 27 0.40 35.01 34.24
CA HIS A 27 1.21 33.81 34.00
C HIS A 27 2.06 33.92 32.72
N LEU A 28 1.49 34.45 31.64
CA LEU A 28 2.19 34.75 30.39
C LEU A 28 3.28 35.83 30.54
N GLN A 29 3.03 36.85 31.35
CA GLN A 29 4.02 37.91 31.63
C GLN A 29 5.20 37.38 32.47
N LEU A 30 4.97 36.46 33.40
CA LEU A 30 6.03 35.79 34.17
C LEU A 30 6.88 34.86 33.30
N LEU A 31 6.27 34.15 32.35
CA LEU A 31 7.00 33.32 31.38
C LEU A 31 7.85 34.15 30.41
N HIS A 32 7.37 35.33 29.99
CA HIS A 32 8.15 36.24 29.14
C HIS A 32 9.33 36.89 29.89
N ALA A 33 9.19 37.17 31.18
CA ALA A 33 10.26 37.76 31.99
C ALA A 33 11.44 36.81 32.25
N SER A 34 11.20 35.49 32.23
CA SER A 34 12.22 34.46 32.46
C SER A 34 13.13 34.19 31.24
N ASN A 35 12.78 34.72 30.05
CA ASN A 35 13.41 34.34 28.78
C ASN A 35 14.14 35.49 28.04
N ARG A 36 14.66 36.50 28.77
CA ARG A 36 15.52 37.53 28.15
C ARG A 36 16.93 36.96 27.87
N PRO A 37 17.45 37.09 26.63
CA PRO A 37 18.79 36.64 26.31
C PRO A 37 19.87 37.61 26.83
N GLN A 38 20.84 37.08 27.57
CA GLN A 38 22.11 37.76 27.91
C GLN A 38 23.10 37.62 26.73
N PRO A 39 24.00 38.59 26.49
CA PRO A 39 24.92 38.54 25.36
C PRO A 39 26.06 37.52 25.60
N HIS A 40 26.37 36.76 24.56
CA HIS A 40 27.33 35.64 24.52
C HIS A 40 28.78 36.02 24.92
N PRO A 41 29.62 35.04 25.30
CA PRO A 41 30.46 34.40 24.28
C PRO A 41 30.69 32.87 24.41
N ARG A 42 30.74 32.24 23.23
CA ARG A 42 31.53 31.07 22.77
C ARG A 42 31.31 29.62 23.30
N HIS A 43 31.24 28.73 22.30
CA HIS A 43 31.57 27.28 22.19
C HIS A 43 30.49 26.18 22.36
N SER A 44 30.36 25.43 21.25
CA SER A 44 29.94 24.02 21.07
C SER A 44 28.43 23.65 21.04
N PRO A 45 28.04 22.58 20.30
CA PRO A 45 26.71 22.46 19.69
C PRO A 45 25.85 21.39 20.38
N THR A 46 24.84 21.79 21.15
CA THR A 46 23.71 20.91 21.53
C THR A 46 22.47 21.76 21.82
N ALA A 47 21.64 22.07 20.81
CA ALA A 47 20.40 22.82 21.03
C ALA A 47 19.24 22.44 20.09
N SER A 48 19.23 21.22 19.54
CA SER A 48 18.13 20.74 18.66
C SER A 48 17.01 19.98 19.40
N HIS A 49 17.23 19.50 20.63
CA HIS A 49 16.23 18.69 21.35
C HIS A 49 15.20 19.48 22.17
N SER A 50 15.44 20.76 22.48
CA SER A 50 14.56 21.54 23.36
C SER A 50 13.34 22.16 22.65
N TYR A 51 13.47 22.52 21.37
CA TYR A 51 12.39 23.15 20.60
C TYR A 51 11.29 22.16 20.18
N ALA A 52 11.62 20.89 19.93
CA ALA A 52 10.65 19.86 19.54
C ALA A 52 9.70 19.48 20.69
N ALA A 53 10.21 19.41 21.92
CA ALA A 53 9.42 19.11 23.11
C ALA A 53 8.45 20.26 23.46
N ALA A 54 8.88 21.52 23.29
CA ALA A 54 8.02 22.68 23.50
C ALA A 54 6.89 22.76 22.45
N ALA A 55 7.19 22.47 21.17
CA ALA A 55 6.19 22.47 20.11
C ALA A 55 5.12 21.39 20.28
N ALA A 56 5.52 20.17 20.69
CA ALA A 56 4.58 19.08 20.95
C ALA A 56 3.59 19.40 22.08
N THR A 57 4.06 20.08 23.13
CA THR A 57 3.23 20.49 24.27
C THR A 57 2.20 21.54 23.87
N ILE A 58 2.58 22.49 23.01
CA ILE A 58 1.66 23.53 22.51
C ILE A 58 0.57 22.92 21.63
N ILE A 59 0.92 21.99 20.73
CA ILE A 59 -0.05 21.32 19.86
C ILE A 59 -1.03 20.49 20.70
N PHE A 60 -0.55 19.76 21.70
CA PHE A 60 -1.41 18.98 22.59
C PHE A 60 -2.39 19.86 23.38
N LEU A 61 -1.93 21.01 23.90
CA LEU A 61 -2.80 21.96 24.61
C LEU A 61 -3.83 22.62 23.68
N LEU A 62 -3.46 22.93 22.43
CA LEU A 62 -4.39 23.45 21.43
C LEU A 62 -5.47 22.42 21.06
N LEU A 63 -5.08 21.15 20.87
CA LEU A 63 -6.03 20.07 20.56
C LEU A 63 -6.95 19.78 21.74
N LEU A 64 -6.43 19.80 22.98
CA LEU A 64 -7.23 19.65 24.19
C LEU A 64 -8.20 20.82 24.38
N PHE A 65 -7.77 22.05 24.09
CA PHE A 65 -8.61 23.24 24.11
C PHE A 65 -9.76 23.16 23.09
N ILE A 66 -9.47 22.72 21.86
CA ILE A 66 -10.49 22.50 20.83
C ILE A 66 -11.48 21.41 21.28
N HIS A 67 -10.99 20.31 21.84
CA HIS A 67 -11.84 19.21 22.29
C HIS A 67 -12.74 19.59 23.48
N LEU A 68 -12.22 20.40 24.40
CA LEU A 68 -12.97 20.94 25.55
C LEU A 68 -13.98 22.03 25.12
N HIS A 69 -13.66 22.87 24.14
CA HIS A 69 -14.56 23.93 23.68
C HIS A 69 -15.64 23.47 22.69
N PHE A 70 -15.41 22.41 21.91
CA PHE A 70 -16.39 21.92 20.92
C PHE A 70 -17.35 20.86 21.45
N SER A 71 -17.17 20.36 22.69
CA SER A 71 -18.10 19.39 23.30
C SER A 71 -19.38 20.01 23.86
N GLU A 72 -19.48 21.34 23.91
CA GLU A 72 -20.65 22.08 24.41
C GLU A 72 -21.41 22.84 23.29
N LEU A 73 -21.50 22.27 22.09
CA LEU A 73 -22.50 22.67 21.10
C LEU A 73 -23.58 21.59 21.00
N HIS A 74 -24.45 21.61 21.99
CA HIS A 74 -25.73 20.91 21.92
C HIS A 74 -26.50 21.41 20.68
N PRO A 75 -26.99 20.53 19.77
CA PRO A 75 -27.78 20.99 18.64
C PRO A 75 -29.11 21.54 19.16
N VAL A 76 -29.29 22.86 19.06
CA VAL A 76 -30.61 23.49 19.21
C VAL A 76 -31.48 22.99 18.06
N ALA A 77 -32.56 22.30 18.40
CA ALA A 77 -33.58 21.91 17.44
C ALA A 77 -34.26 23.17 16.87
N ILE A 78 -33.88 23.55 15.65
CA ILE A 78 -34.57 24.56 14.87
C ILE A 78 -35.82 23.89 14.28
N PRO A 79 -37.05 24.36 14.57
CA PRO A 79 -38.24 23.86 13.90
C PRO A 79 -38.16 24.20 12.40
N PRO A 80 -38.51 23.27 11.50
CA PRO A 80 -38.36 23.50 10.07
C PRO A 80 -39.28 24.63 9.59
N PRO A 81 -38.85 25.44 8.62
CA PRO A 81 -39.72 26.43 7.99
C PRO A 81 -40.83 25.69 7.24
N GLN A 82 -42.08 26.14 7.42
CA GLN A 82 -43.22 25.65 6.66
C GLN A 82 -43.07 26.12 5.21
N ILE A 83 -42.62 25.22 4.33
CA ILE A 83 -42.60 25.41 2.89
C ILE A 83 -44.05 25.23 2.38
N PRO A 84 -44.61 26.16 1.58
CA PRO A 84 -45.91 25.96 0.95
C PRO A 84 -45.86 24.68 0.12
N LEU A 85 -46.80 23.76 0.36
CA LEU A 85 -46.89 22.46 -0.32
C LEU A 85 -46.99 22.63 -1.85
N LEU A 86 -45.85 22.61 -2.53
CA LEU A 86 -45.79 22.29 -3.95
C LEU A 86 -46.00 20.78 -4.07
N HIS A 87 -47.06 20.42 -4.78
CA HIS A 87 -47.45 19.04 -5.08
C HIS A 87 -46.24 18.20 -5.49
N PRO A 88 -46.09 16.97 -4.96
CA PRO A 88 -44.97 16.11 -5.33
C PRO A 88 -45.07 15.79 -6.82
N SER A 89 -44.08 16.23 -7.59
CA SER A 89 -43.89 15.73 -8.95
C SER A 89 -43.61 14.23 -8.88
N PRO A 90 -44.18 13.42 -9.79
CA PRO A 90 -43.96 11.98 -9.79
C PRO A 90 -42.45 11.67 -9.91
N PRO A 91 -41.96 10.61 -9.25
CA PRO A 91 -40.56 10.23 -9.37
C PRO A 91 -40.19 9.99 -10.83
N PRO A 92 -38.98 10.39 -11.26
CA PRO A 92 -38.52 10.09 -12.61
C PRO A 92 -38.56 8.57 -12.82
N PRO A 93 -38.95 8.10 -14.02
CA PRO A 93 -38.97 6.67 -14.31
C PRO A 93 -37.57 6.09 -14.08
N PRO A 94 -37.47 4.82 -13.64
CA PRO A 94 -36.19 4.15 -13.51
C PRO A 94 -35.43 4.25 -14.84
N PRO A 95 -34.10 4.45 -14.81
CA PRO A 95 -33.32 4.42 -16.03
C PRO A 95 -33.61 3.10 -16.76
N PRO A 96 -33.70 3.11 -18.10
CA PRO A 96 -33.95 1.89 -18.85
C PRO A 96 -32.91 0.84 -18.44
N PRO A 97 -33.30 -0.44 -18.36
CA PRO A 97 -32.34 -1.51 -18.13
C PRO A 97 -31.22 -1.33 -19.15
N THR A 98 -29.99 -1.23 -18.66
CA THR A 98 -28.81 -1.18 -19.51
C THR A 98 -28.92 -2.35 -20.47
N PRO A 99 -28.84 -2.11 -21.80
CA PRO A 99 -28.93 -3.20 -22.76
C PRO A 99 -27.84 -4.22 -22.39
N PRO A 100 -28.16 -5.53 -22.39
CA PRO A 100 -27.12 -6.53 -22.21
C PRO A 100 -26.04 -6.25 -23.25
N LEU A 101 -24.82 -5.98 -22.78
CA LEU A 101 -23.67 -5.87 -23.66
C LEU A 101 -23.65 -7.14 -24.51
N PRO A 102 -23.46 -7.04 -25.84
CA PRO A 102 -23.39 -8.22 -26.69
C PRO A 102 -22.32 -9.15 -26.11
N ALA A 103 -22.76 -10.31 -25.63
CA ALA A 103 -21.87 -11.39 -25.26
C ALA A 103 -21.13 -11.79 -26.53
N THR A 104 -19.81 -11.89 -26.43
CA THR A 104 -18.87 -12.20 -27.53
C THR A 104 -18.48 -10.99 -28.40
N THR A 105 -17.76 -10.03 -27.82
CA THR A 105 -16.73 -9.39 -28.66
C THR A 105 -15.73 -10.49 -29.02
N ASN A 106 -15.61 -10.83 -30.30
CA ASN A 106 -14.59 -11.73 -30.78
C ASN A 106 -13.23 -11.24 -30.26
N LEU A 107 -12.52 -12.05 -29.47
CA LEU A 107 -11.24 -11.64 -28.87
C LEU A 107 -10.23 -11.18 -29.93
N ALA A 108 -10.30 -11.76 -31.14
CA ALA A 108 -9.49 -11.32 -32.27
C ALA A 108 -9.79 -9.86 -32.66
N GLU A 109 -11.08 -9.50 -32.76
CA GLU A 109 -11.50 -8.14 -33.09
C GLU A 109 -11.15 -7.16 -31.96
N LEU A 110 -11.33 -7.58 -30.70
CA LEU A 110 -10.95 -6.77 -29.54
C LEU A 110 -9.46 -6.42 -29.57
N PHE A 111 -8.60 -7.41 -29.78
CA PHE A 111 -7.15 -7.18 -29.85
C PHE A 111 -6.80 -6.33 -31.06
N HIS A 112 -7.41 -6.58 -32.22
CA HIS A 112 -7.16 -5.78 -33.42
C HIS A 112 -7.52 -4.31 -33.22
N VAL A 113 -8.69 -4.02 -32.63
CA VAL A 113 -9.08 -2.64 -32.30
C VAL A 113 -8.10 -2.02 -31.32
N ALA A 114 -7.70 -2.75 -30.26
CA ALA A 114 -6.72 -2.25 -29.30
C ALA A 114 -5.37 -1.92 -29.97
N GLU A 115 -4.87 -2.78 -30.86
CA GLU A 115 -3.63 -2.53 -31.61
C GLU A 115 -3.70 -1.26 -32.46
N LEU A 116 -4.82 -1.02 -33.14
CA LEU A 116 -5.01 0.20 -33.95
C LEU A 116 -4.92 1.45 -33.07
N HIS A 117 -5.59 1.44 -31.91
CA HIS A 117 -5.51 2.57 -30.98
C HIS A 117 -4.11 2.75 -30.38
N PHE A 118 -3.39 1.67 -30.08
CA PHE A 118 -2.02 1.75 -29.58
C PHE A 118 -1.02 2.24 -30.63
N SER A 119 -1.29 1.95 -31.91
CA SER A 119 -0.47 2.36 -33.06
C SER A 119 -0.72 3.80 -33.51
N SER A 120 -1.80 4.44 -33.03
CA SER A 120 -2.09 5.83 -33.33
C SER A 120 -1.03 6.74 -32.71
N ASP A 121 -0.31 7.50 -33.54
CA ASP A 121 0.76 8.39 -33.10
C ASP A 121 0.25 9.43 -32.07
N ASN A 122 0.84 9.39 -30.87
CA ASN A 122 0.82 10.42 -29.83
C ASN A 122 -0.49 10.81 -29.12
N GLU A 123 -1.63 10.17 -29.35
CA GLU A 123 -2.82 10.43 -28.53
C GLU A 123 -2.84 9.57 -27.27
N SER A 124 -2.23 10.04 -26.18
CA SER A 124 -2.28 9.39 -24.86
C SER A 124 -3.72 9.04 -24.43
N HIS A 125 -4.69 9.90 -24.80
CA HIS A 125 -6.11 9.64 -24.60
C HIS A 125 -6.61 8.42 -25.38
N SER A 126 -6.26 8.27 -26.66
CA SER A 126 -6.66 7.14 -27.50
C SER A 126 -6.10 5.81 -26.97
N ARG A 127 -4.84 5.82 -26.53
CA ARG A 127 -4.16 4.65 -25.95
C ARG A 127 -4.76 4.24 -24.59
N LEU A 128 -5.06 5.23 -23.73
CA LEU A 128 -5.74 4.97 -22.46
C LEU A 128 -7.17 4.45 -22.69
N SER A 129 -7.87 4.98 -23.70
CA SER A 129 -9.18 4.45 -24.11
C SER A 129 -9.11 3.00 -24.59
N ALA A 130 -8.05 2.60 -25.29
CA ALA A 130 -7.82 1.21 -25.66
C ALA A 130 -7.62 0.30 -24.44
N LEU A 131 -6.86 0.77 -23.45
CA LEU A 131 -6.67 0.04 -22.20
C LEU A 131 -8.00 -0.14 -21.45
N HIS A 132 -8.82 0.91 -21.36
CA HIS A 132 -10.15 0.83 -20.76
C HIS A 132 -11.11 -0.05 -21.56
N LEU A 133 -10.99 -0.08 -22.89
CA LEU A 133 -11.75 -1.01 -23.74
C LEU A 133 -11.39 -2.46 -23.39
N LEU A 134 -10.09 -2.78 -23.34
CA LEU A 134 -9.61 -4.10 -22.91
C LEU A 134 -10.11 -4.46 -21.50
N GLU A 135 -10.03 -3.54 -20.55
CA GLU A 135 -10.51 -3.77 -19.18
C GLU A 135 -11.99 -4.15 -19.16
N ARG A 136 -12.83 -3.36 -19.83
CA ARG A 136 -14.30 -3.55 -19.83
C ARG A 136 -14.71 -4.83 -20.55
N SER A 137 -13.94 -5.26 -21.55
CA SER A 137 -14.23 -6.48 -22.31
C SER A 137 -13.72 -7.75 -21.61
N LEU A 138 -12.54 -7.69 -20.98
CA LEU A 138 -11.91 -8.85 -20.33
C LEU A 138 -12.37 -9.06 -18.87
N VAL A 139 -12.93 -8.03 -18.23
CA VAL A 139 -13.44 -8.10 -16.85
C VAL A 139 -14.94 -7.82 -16.87
N PRO A 140 -15.82 -8.81 -16.59
CA PRO A 140 -15.58 -10.00 -15.75
C PRO A 140 -15.26 -11.31 -16.50
N ASN A 141 -15.10 -11.29 -17.82
CA ASN A 141 -15.02 -12.50 -18.66
C ASN A 141 -13.60 -12.75 -19.21
N PRO A 142 -12.66 -13.30 -18.41
CA PRO A 142 -11.31 -13.57 -18.88
C PRO A 142 -11.28 -14.73 -19.90
N PRO A 143 -10.26 -14.77 -20.77
CA PRO A 143 -10.13 -15.76 -21.85
C PRO A 143 -10.05 -17.23 -21.39
N ALA A 144 -9.86 -17.51 -20.09
CA ALA A 144 -9.78 -18.86 -19.54
C ALA A 144 -11.13 -19.62 -19.47
N ALA A 145 -12.25 -18.99 -19.85
CA ALA A 145 -13.58 -19.60 -19.73
C ALA A 145 -13.89 -20.65 -20.81
N ASP A 146 -13.18 -20.66 -21.95
CA ASP A 146 -13.43 -21.59 -23.05
C ASP A 146 -12.11 -22.11 -23.66
N LYS A 147 -11.76 -23.37 -23.35
CA LYS A 147 -10.54 -24.03 -23.84
C LYS A 147 -10.56 -24.32 -25.35
N SER A 148 -11.70 -24.16 -26.02
CA SER A 148 -11.84 -24.52 -27.43
C SER A 148 -11.36 -23.43 -28.41
N ASN A 149 -11.08 -22.22 -27.91
CA ASN A 149 -10.59 -21.09 -28.71
C ASN A 149 -9.59 -20.23 -27.92
N GLU A 150 -8.48 -20.84 -27.49
CA GLU A 150 -7.41 -20.15 -26.74
C GLU A 150 -6.62 -19.22 -27.69
N MET A 151 -7.19 -18.03 -27.96
CA MET A 151 -6.50 -17.01 -28.73
C MET A 151 -5.43 -16.32 -27.87
N LYS A 152 -4.16 -16.44 -28.30
CA LYS A 152 -3.02 -15.76 -27.68
C LYS A 152 -3.15 -14.25 -27.84
N CYS A 153 -2.92 -13.50 -26.77
CA CYS A 153 -2.80 -12.05 -26.81
C CYS A 153 -1.63 -11.67 -27.73
N PRO A 154 -1.83 -10.78 -28.71
CA PRO A 154 -0.73 -10.30 -29.53
C PRO A 154 0.35 -9.59 -28.69
N ALA A 155 1.62 -9.82 -29.02
CA ALA A 155 2.74 -9.24 -28.27
C ALA A 155 2.74 -7.70 -28.27
N ALA A 156 2.22 -7.06 -29.32
CA ALA A 156 2.08 -5.60 -29.37
C ALA A 156 1.11 -5.09 -28.30
N VAL A 157 -0.08 -5.68 -28.20
CA VAL A 157 -1.07 -5.38 -27.15
C VAL A 157 -0.47 -5.62 -25.77
N MET A 158 0.17 -6.77 -25.56
CA MET A 158 0.74 -7.12 -24.25
C MET A 158 1.79 -6.08 -23.79
N ARG A 159 2.72 -5.71 -24.67
CA ARG A 159 3.73 -4.68 -24.36
C ARG A 159 3.11 -3.36 -23.96
N GLU A 160 2.02 -2.97 -24.62
CA GLU A 160 1.32 -1.73 -24.32
C GLU A 160 0.62 -1.78 -22.96
N VAL A 161 -0.06 -2.87 -22.64
CA VAL A 161 -0.64 -3.09 -21.31
C VAL A 161 0.44 -3.02 -20.22
N VAL A 162 1.59 -3.65 -20.44
CA VAL A 162 2.72 -3.67 -19.51
C VAL A 162 3.27 -2.26 -19.25
N LYS A 163 3.42 -1.42 -20.28
CA LYS A 163 3.87 -0.02 -20.13
C LYS A 163 2.97 0.81 -19.20
N TYR A 164 1.67 0.53 -19.17
CA TYR A 164 0.72 1.24 -18.32
C TYR A 164 0.77 0.84 -16.84
N LEU A 165 1.54 -0.19 -16.45
CA LEU A 165 1.62 -0.63 -15.05
C LEU A 165 2.19 0.44 -14.11
N LYS A 166 3.06 1.31 -14.62
CA LYS A 166 3.66 2.43 -13.86
C LYS A 166 3.02 3.78 -14.17
N ASP A 167 2.02 3.80 -15.06
CA ASP A 167 1.30 5.03 -15.42
C ASP A 167 0.22 5.34 -14.38
N GLY A 168 0.23 6.55 -13.82
CA GLY A 168 -0.70 6.91 -12.74
C GLY A 168 -2.19 6.81 -13.13
N ALA A 169 -2.53 7.10 -14.39
CA ALA A 169 -3.92 7.04 -14.86
C ALA A 169 -4.33 5.63 -15.30
N GLY A 170 -3.39 4.83 -15.82
CA GLY A 170 -3.64 3.52 -16.40
C GLY A 170 -3.33 2.31 -15.51
N ALA A 171 -2.51 2.45 -14.45
CA ALA A 171 -2.00 1.32 -13.67
C ALA A 171 -3.10 0.41 -13.10
N ARG A 172 -4.21 1.01 -12.63
CA ARG A 172 -5.34 0.23 -12.11
C ARG A 172 -6.03 -0.59 -13.19
N ALA A 173 -6.18 -0.05 -14.40
CA ALA A 173 -6.74 -0.77 -15.53
C ALA A 173 -5.76 -1.83 -16.04
N ALA A 174 -4.47 -1.48 -16.14
CA ALA A 174 -3.40 -2.38 -16.58
C ALA A 174 -3.27 -3.62 -15.68
N THR A 175 -3.29 -3.46 -14.36
CA THR A 175 -3.21 -4.61 -13.43
C THR A 175 -4.40 -5.57 -13.58
N LYS A 176 -5.60 -5.06 -13.88
CA LYS A 176 -6.78 -5.89 -14.17
C LYS A 176 -6.63 -6.63 -15.49
N VAL A 177 -6.26 -5.91 -16.56
CA VAL A 177 -6.09 -6.47 -17.91
C VAL A 177 -4.99 -7.52 -17.91
N LEU A 178 -3.82 -7.23 -17.34
CA LEU A 178 -2.69 -8.16 -17.25
C LEU A 178 -3.10 -9.44 -16.51
N LEU A 179 -3.73 -9.32 -15.34
CA LEU A 179 -4.19 -10.48 -14.59
C LEU A 179 -5.20 -11.30 -15.42
N ALA A 180 -6.19 -10.65 -16.04
CA ALA A 180 -7.20 -11.33 -16.85
C ALA A 180 -6.57 -12.10 -18.02
N LEU A 181 -5.61 -11.49 -18.71
CA LEU A 181 -4.88 -12.13 -19.81
C LEU A 181 -4.07 -13.34 -19.32
N CYS A 182 -3.34 -13.22 -18.20
CA CYS A 182 -2.48 -14.28 -17.66
C CYS A 182 -3.23 -15.48 -17.06
N LEU A 183 -4.56 -15.39 -16.89
CA LEU A 183 -5.38 -16.54 -16.51
C LEU A 183 -5.38 -17.62 -17.60
N ALA A 184 -5.27 -17.23 -18.88
CA ALA A 184 -4.99 -18.16 -19.97
C ALA A 184 -3.49 -18.48 -19.99
N GLU A 185 -3.13 -19.76 -19.99
CA GLU A 185 -1.73 -20.18 -19.81
C GLU A 185 -0.87 -19.74 -20.99
N GLY A 186 -1.41 -19.80 -22.21
CA GLY A 186 -0.72 -19.35 -23.42
C GLY A 186 -0.29 -17.88 -23.37
N ASN A 187 -0.94 -17.02 -22.58
CA ASN A 187 -0.58 -15.60 -22.49
C ASN A 187 0.58 -15.31 -21.54
N ARG A 188 0.92 -16.25 -20.64
CA ARG A 188 1.94 -16.01 -19.61
C ARG A 188 3.32 -15.83 -20.24
N GLU A 189 3.67 -16.65 -21.23
CA GLU A 189 4.92 -16.51 -22.00
C GLU A 189 5.01 -15.15 -22.70
N VAL A 190 3.93 -14.70 -23.36
CA VAL A 190 3.89 -13.39 -24.05
C VAL A 190 4.10 -12.25 -23.05
N ALA A 191 3.51 -12.36 -21.86
CA ALA A 191 3.68 -11.35 -20.82
C ALA A 191 5.12 -11.33 -20.28
N VAL A 192 5.75 -12.48 -20.08
CA VAL A 192 7.18 -12.56 -19.70
C VAL A 192 8.05 -11.95 -20.79
N GLU A 193 7.87 -12.33 -22.05
CA GLU A 193 8.62 -11.75 -23.19
C GLU A 193 8.41 -10.24 -23.35
N ALA A 194 7.25 -9.73 -22.93
CA ALA A 194 6.94 -8.30 -22.91
C ALA A 194 7.56 -7.55 -21.72
N GLY A 195 8.29 -8.23 -20.82
CA GLY A 195 8.94 -7.63 -19.65
C GLY A 195 8.01 -7.41 -18.45
N ALA A 196 6.88 -8.12 -18.38
CA ALA A 196 5.88 -7.89 -17.33
C ALA A 196 6.41 -8.16 -15.91
N VAL A 197 7.38 -9.06 -15.73
CA VAL A 197 7.90 -9.41 -14.40
C VAL A 197 8.60 -8.22 -13.76
N GLY A 198 9.59 -7.63 -14.42
CA GLY A 198 10.26 -6.42 -13.92
C GLY A 198 9.30 -5.24 -13.72
N GLU A 199 8.44 -4.98 -14.70
CA GLU A 199 7.48 -3.86 -14.65
C GLU A 199 6.48 -3.99 -13.49
N VAL A 200 6.00 -5.21 -13.20
CA VAL A 200 5.15 -5.46 -12.03
C VAL A 200 5.93 -5.19 -10.74
N VAL A 201 7.17 -5.70 -10.61
CA VAL A 201 7.99 -5.51 -9.39
C VAL A 201 8.21 -4.04 -9.11
N GLU A 202 8.54 -3.24 -10.14
CA GLU A 202 8.73 -1.79 -10.00
C GLU A 202 7.42 -1.06 -9.68
N ALA A 203 6.31 -1.45 -10.32
CA ALA A 203 5.00 -0.81 -10.08
C ALA A 203 4.50 -0.99 -8.63
N LEU A 204 4.95 -2.01 -7.89
CA LEU A 204 4.58 -2.20 -6.47
C LEU A 204 4.96 -1.02 -5.56
N ALA A 205 5.84 -0.12 -6.00
CA ALA A 205 6.19 1.08 -5.25
C ALA A 205 4.96 2.00 -5.07
N GLU A 206 4.17 2.14 -6.12
CA GLU A 206 3.03 3.07 -6.18
C GLU A 206 1.67 2.37 -6.02
N LEU A 207 1.61 1.06 -6.23
CA LEU A 207 0.36 0.30 -6.15
C LEU A 207 -0.05 0.01 -4.70
N GLU A 208 -1.35 0.17 -4.43
CA GLU A 208 -1.96 -0.15 -3.14
C GLU A 208 -3.23 -1.00 -3.27
N GLY A 209 -3.63 -1.61 -2.15
CA GLY A 209 -4.87 -2.37 -2.01
C GLY A 209 -5.08 -3.38 -3.13
N ALA A 210 -6.29 -3.38 -3.70
CA ALA A 210 -6.66 -4.35 -4.73
C ALA A 210 -5.83 -4.26 -6.02
N ALA A 211 -5.21 -3.11 -6.33
CA ALA A 211 -4.36 -2.99 -7.51
C ALA A 211 -3.03 -3.74 -7.30
N ALA A 212 -2.40 -3.55 -6.14
CA ALA A 212 -1.22 -4.33 -5.73
C ALA A 212 -1.53 -5.84 -5.64
N GLU A 213 -2.69 -6.23 -5.11
CA GLU A 213 -3.10 -7.64 -5.07
C GLU A 213 -3.20 -8.28 -6.46
N ARG A 214 -3.76 -7.56 -7.42
CA ARG A 214 -3.87 -8.05 -8.81
C ARG A 214 -2.50 -8.14 -9.47
N ALA A 215 -1.64 -7.16 -9.26
CA ALA A 215 -0.27 -7.18 -9.75
C ALA A 215 0.51 -8.39 -9.20
N LEU A 216 0.41 -8.63 -7.88
CA LEU A 216 1.04 -9.79 -7.24
C LEU A 216 0.44 -11.13 -7.71
N ALA A 217 -0.87 -11.19 -7.94
CA ALA A 217 -1.50 -12.38 -8.50
C ALA A 217 -1.03 -12.65 -9.94
N ALA A 218 -0.87 -11.62 -10.76
CA ALA A 218 -0.28 -11.74 -12.09
C ALA A 218 1.17 -12.23 -11.99
N LEU A 219 1.98 -11.63 -11.10
CA LEU A 219 3.37 -12.06 -10.86
C LEU A 219 3.47 -13.53 -10.45
N GLU A 220 2.57 -14.03 -9.59
CA GLU A 220 2.50 -15.45 -9.22
C GLU A 220 2.27 -16.35 -10.45
N LEU A 221 1.40 -15.94 -11.39
CA LEU A 221 1.16 -16.67 -12.64
C LEU A 221 2.36 -16.60 -13.60
N LEU A 222 3.01 -15.44 -13.73
CA LEU A 222 4.21 -15.27 -14.55
C LEU A 222 5.36 -16.15 -14.06
N CYS A 223 5.48 -16.35 -12.75
CA CYS A 223 6.49 -17.24 -12.16
C CYS A 223 6.21 -18.75 -12.37
N MET A 224 5.07 -19.11 -12.98
CA MET A 224 4.84 -20.48 -13.45
C MET A 224 5.58 -20.76 -14.76
N VAL A 225 6.02 -19.72 -15.47
CA VAL A 225 6.94 -19.80 -16.61
C VAL A 225 8.37 -19.78 -16.07
N ALA A 226 9.23 -20.68 -16.58
CA ALA A 226 10.59 -20.84 -16.07
C ALA A 226 11.43 -19.56 -16.22
N GLU A 227 11.30 -18.89 -17.37
CA GLU A 227 11.93 -17.62 -17.70
C GLU A 227 11.44 -16.51 -16.77
N GLY A 228 10.14 -16.45 -16.50
CA GLY A 228 9.58 -15.45 -15.57
C GLY A 228 10.07 -15.64 -14.14
N ALA A 229 10.20 -16.89 -13.69
CA ALA A 229 10.80 -17.20 -12.40
C ALA A 229 12.30 -16.86 -12.35
N ALA A 230 13.03 -17.08 -13.44
CA ALA A 230 14.45 -16.70 -13.55
C ALA A 230 14.63 -15.18 -13.53
N GLU A 231 13.78 -14.44 -14.25
CA GLU A 231 13.77 -12.98 -14.26
C GLU A 231 13.49 -12.42 -12.87
N LEU A 232 12.46 -12.91 -12.17
CA LEU A 232 12.15 -12.48 -10.81
C LEU A 232 13.34 -12.73 -9.85
N ARG A 233 14.01 -13.88 -9.98
CA ARG A 233 15.21 -14.20 -9.18
C ARG A 233 16.37 -13.24 -9.46
N ALA A 234 16.54 -12.81 -10.70
CA ALA A 234 17.61 -11.90 -11.09
C ALA A 234 17.30 -10.43 -10.75
N HIS A 235 16.03 -10.07 -10.60
CA HIS A 235 15.62 -8.68 -10.40
C HIS A 235 16.08 -8.12 -9.04
N ALA A 236 16.86 -7.04 -9.08
CA ALA A 236 17.49 -6.44 -7.89
C ALA A 236 16.47 -5.95 -6.85
N LEU A 237 15.32 -5.44 -7.31
CA LEU A 237 14.27 -4.91 -6.45
C LEU A 237 13.24 -5.95 -5.97
N ALA A 238 13.33 -7.22 -6.40
CA ALA A 238 12.30 -8.22 -6.09
C ALA A 238 12.10 -8.39 -4.58
N VAL A 239 13.18 -8.65 -3.83
CA VAL A 239 13.10 -8.84 -2.38
C VAL A 239 12.60 -7.59 -1.64
N PRO A 240 13.22 -6.40 -1.79
CA PRO A 240 12.76 -5.22 -1.04
C PRO A 240 11.30 -4.87 -1.36
N MET A 241 10.87 -4.95 -2.62
CA MET A 241 9.49 -4.61 -2.98
C MET A 241 8.47 -5.62 -2.43
N LEU A 242 8.78 -6.92 -2.46
CA LEU A 242 7.90 -7.95 -1.92
C LEU A 242 7.79 -7.87 -0.39
N VAL A 243 8.86 -7.49 0.29
CA VAL A 243 8.84 -7.24 1.74
C VAL A 243 8.02 -5.99 2.06
N GLU A 244 8.25 -4.90 1.32
CA GLU A 244 7.56 -3.63 1.53
C GLU A 244 6.05 -3.73 1.30
N VAL A 245 5.62 -4.37 0.20
CA VAL A 245 4.19 -4.48 -0.12
C VAL A 245 3.41 -5.28 0.93
N MET A 246 4.04 -6.27 1.59
CA MET A 246 3.42 -6.98 2.71
C MET A 246 3.21 -6.07 3.94
N GLY A 247 4.07 -5.05 4.11
CA GLY A 247 3.94 -4.03 5.15
C GLY A 247 2.90 -2.94 4.84
N LYS A 248 2.61 -2.67 3.56
CA LYS A 248 1.62 -1.66 3.10
C LYS A 248 0.15 -2.03 3.33
N GLY A 249 -0.16 -3.10 4.07
CA GLY A 249 -1.53 -3.47 4.38
C GLY A 249 -2.33 -4.10 3.23
N VAL A 250 -1.64 -4.70 2.25
CA VAL A 250 -2.26 -5.53 1.21
C VAL A 250 -3.12 -6.64 1.85
N GLY A 251 -4.26 -7.01 1.27
CA GLY A 251 -5.14 -8.05 1.81
C GLY A 251 -4.53 -9.45 1.72
N GLY A 252 -5.27 -10.44 2.23
CA GLY A 252 -4.76 -11.80 2.38
C GLY A 252 -4.24 -12.45 1.13
N ARG A 253 -4.93 -12.23 0.01
CA ARG A 253 -4.53 -12.79 -1.28
C ARG A 253 -3.20 -12.19 -1.75
N GLY A 254 -3.02 -10.88 -1.62
CA GLY A 254 -1.76 -10.24 -1.99
C GLY A 254 -0.60 -10.69 -1.11
N ARG A 255 -0.78 -10.81 0.21
CA ARG A 255 0.25 -11.40 1.09
C ARG A 255 0.63 -12.82 0.67
N GLU A 256 -0.35 -13.67 0.37
CA GLU A 256 -0.07 -15.02 -0.13
C GLU A 256 0.75 -14.99 -1.43
N CYS A 257 0.38 -14.16 -2.39
CA CYS A 257 1.11 -14.04 -3.66
C CYS A 257 2.53 -13.49 -3.43
N ALA A 258 2.71 -12.50 -2.56
CA ALA A 258 4.04 -11.98 -2.21
C ALA A 258 4.94 -13.04 -1.56
N ILE A 259 4.42 -13.83 -0.61
CA ILE A 259 5.13 -14.97 -0.02
C ILE A 259 5.50 -16.02 -1.08
N SER A 260 4.61 -16.25 -2.05
CA SER A 260 4.86 -17.18 -3.16
C SER A 260 6.00 -16.69 -4.05
N ALA A 261 5.99 -15.41 -4.42
CA ALA A 261 7.05 -14.78 -5.19
C ALA A 261 8.40 -14.81 -4.44
N LEU A 262 8.42 -14.55 -3.12
CA LEU A 262 9.62 -14.71 -2.30
C LEU A 262 10.12 -16.16 -2.31
N SER A 263 9.23 -17.15 -2.29
CA SER A 263 9.62 -18.57 -2.39
C SER A 263 10.32 -18.88 -3.71
N VAL A 264 9.88 -18.26 -4.81
CA VAL A 264 10.56 -18.37 -6.11
C VAL A 264 11.97 -17.76 -6.03
N VAL A 265 12.10 -16.58 -5.42
CA VAL A 265 13.38 -15.89 -5.27
C VAL A 265 14.39 -16.71 -4.47
N PHE A 266 13.97 -17.34 -3.38
CA PHE A 266 14.86 -18.09 -2.48
C PHE A 266 15.03 -19.57 -2.85
N GLY A 267 14.20 -20.13 -3.73
CA GLY A 267 14.36 -21.51 -4.21
C GLY A 267 15.59 -21.76 -5.11
N GLY A 268 16.36 -20.72 -5.46
CA GLY A 268 17.52 -20.81 -6.38
C GLY A 268 18.90 -20.90 -5.72
N GLY A 269 19.01 -20.93 -4.38
CA GLY A 269 20.25 -21.27 -3.67
C GLY A 269 21.38 -20.22 -3.65
N GLY A 270 21.11 -18.94 -3.96
CA GLY A 270 22.17 -17.92 -4.13
C GLY A 270 21.93 -16.55 -3.45
N ARG A 271 21.21 -16.49 -2.33
CA ARG A 271 20.88 -15.21 -1.66
C ARG A 271 21.67 -15.02 -0.36
N VAL A 272 22.04 -13.76 -0.11
CA VAL A 272 22.82 -13.31 1.06
C VAL A 272 22.02 -13.48 2.36
N GLU A 273 22.65 -14.00 3.42
CA GLU A 273 22.04 -14.26 4.73
C GLU A 273 21.28 -13.06 5.32
N ALA A 274 21.84 -11.85 5.21
CA ALA A 274 21.20 -10.63 5.70
C ALA A 274 19.82 -10.36 5.05
N SER A 275 19.65 -10.77 3.79
CA SER A 275 18.37 -10.69 3.08
C SER A 275 17.40 -11.76 3.57
N ALA A 276 17.90 -12.98 3.84
CA ALA A 276 17.10 -14.10 4.34
C ALA A 276 16.47 -13.79 5.71
N GLU A 277 17.24 -13.19 6.63
CA GLU A 277 16.73 -12.86 7.96
C GLU A 277 15.63 -11.79 7.93
N ALA A 278 15.82 -10.73 7.13
CA ALA A 278 14.82 -9.68 6.94
C ALA A 278 13.52 -10.24 6.33
N VAL A 279 13.65 -11.12 5.34
CA VAL A 279 12.51 -11.81 4.73
C VAL A 279 11.80 -12.72 5.73
N ALA A 280 12.54 -13.49 6.53
CA ALA A 280 11.95 -14.35 7.55
C ALA A 280 11.09 -13.55 8.55
N ARG A 281 11.62 -12.42 9.04
CA ARG A 281 10.85 -11.52 9.92
C ARG A 281 9.59 -10.98 9.25
N ALA A 282 9.70 -10.50 8.01
CA ALA A 282 8.57 -9.97 7.26
C ALA A 282 7.47 -11.03 7.02
N VAL A 283 7.86 -12.27 6.69
CA VAL A 283 6.94 -13.40 6.47
C VAL A 283 6.22 -13.79 7.77
N VAL A 284 6.93 -13.83 8.90
CA VAL A 284 6.32 -14.11 10.22
C VAL A 284 5.26 -13.06 10.56
N LEU A 285 5.59 -11.77 10.39
CA LEU A 285 4.64 -10.67 10.63
C LEU A 285 3.42 -10.76 9.68
N ALA A 286 3.66 -11.03 8.39
CA ALA A 286 2.61 -11.20 7.40
C ALA A 286 1.68 -12.38 7.73
N MET A 287 2.19 -13.46 8.32
CA MET A 287 1.41 -14.63 8.72
C MET A 287 0.57 -14.42 9.98
N GLN A 288 1.00 -13.53 10.88
CA GLN A 288 0.29 -13.18 12.11
C GLN A 288 -0.88 -12.21 11.89
N GLY A 289 -0.89 -11.50 10.74
CA GLY A 289 -2.00 -10.62 10.38
C GLY A 289 -3.33 -11.37 10.26
N ALA A 290 -4.41 -10.80 10.81
CA ALA A 290 -5.75 -11.40 10.84
C ALA A 290 -6.25 -11.82 9.44
N GLU A 291 -5.88 -11.04 8.43
CA GLU A 291 -6.28 -11.21 7.05
C GLU A 291 -5.36 -12.16 6.26
N CYS A 292 -4.44 -12.93 6.86
CA CYS A 292 -3.60 -13.87 6.11
C CYS A 292 -4.36 -15.16 5.73
N THR A 293 -4.25 -15.63 4.49
CA THR A 293 -4.96 -16.85 4.06
C THR A 293 -4.33 -18.12 4.65
N ALA A 294 -5.12 -19.18 4.80
CA ALA A 294 -4.60 -20.48 5.23
C ALA A 294 -3.51 -21.02 4.29
N ARG A 295 -3.67 -20.81 2.97
CA ARG A 295 -2.67 -21.18 1.96
C ARG A 295 -1.41 -20.32 2.08
N GLY A 296 -1.56 -19.01 2.29
CA GLY A 296 -0.44 -18.10 2.56
C GLY A 296 0.38 -18.53 3.77
N ARG A 297 -0.28 -18.90 4.89
CA ARG A 297 0.42 -19.44 6.07
C ARG A 297 1.20 -20.72 5.77
N ARG A 298 0.65 -21.66 4.99
CA ARG A 298 1.35 -22.90 4.61
C ARG A 298 2.59 -22.60 3.77
N LYS A 299 2.47 -21.74 2.76
CA LYS A 299 3.59 -21.32 1.92
C LYS A 299 4.66 -20.56 2.72
N GLY A 300 4.24 -19.67 3.62
CA GLY A 300 5.14 -18.92 4.49
C GLY A 300 5.92 -19.84 5.43
N ALA A 301 5.25 -20.83 6.04
CA ALA A 301 5.92 -21.84 6.86
C ALA A 301 6.95 -22.66 6.06
N GLN A 302 6.66 -22.99 4.80
CA GLN A 302 7.63 -23.67 3.93
C GLN A 302 8.83 -22.78 3.60
N LEU A 303 8.60 -21.52 3.24
CA LEU A 303 9.65 -20.55 2.98
C LEU A 303 10.57 -20.37 4.21
N LEU A 304 10.00 -20.26 5.40
CA LEU A 304 10.79 -20.12 6.64
C LEU A 304 11.73 -21.30 6.88
N ARG A 305 11.34 -22.54 6.53
CA ARG A 305 12.23 -23.70 6.61
C ARG A 305 13.40 -23.59 5.66
N VAL A 306 13.13 -23.23 4.39
CA VAL A 306 14.17 -23.02 3.37
C VAL A 306 15.18 -21.96 3.83
N LEU A 307 14.71 -20.86 4.41
CA LEU A 307 15.58 -19.79 4.92
C LEU A 307 16.44 -20.24 6.12
N GLN A 308 15.91 -21.12 6.97
CA GLN A 308 16.66 -21.67 8.11
C GLN A 308 17.74 -22.66 7.68
N GLU A 309 17.41 -23.54 6.72
CA GLU A 309 18.35 -24.51 6.15
C GLU A 309 19.52 -23.79 5.46
N SER A 310 19.25 -22.72 4.72
CA SER A 310 20.30 -21.95 4.04
C SER A 310 21.31 -21.25 4.96
N GLY A 311 20.93 -20.92 6.21
CA GLY A 311 21.83 -20.29 7.19
C GLY A 311 22.62 -21.30 8.04
N ALA A 312 22.24 -22.58 8.02
CA ALA A 312 22.94 -23.62 8.76
C ALA A 312 24.17 -24.15 8.02
N GLU A 313 24.17 -24.08 6.68
CA GLU A 313 25.24 -24.63 5.84
C GLU A 313 26.53 -23.78 5.86
N ASP A 314 26.46 -22.48 6.17
CA ASP A 314 27.62 -21.58 6.22
C ASP A 314 28.34 -21.58 7.60
N GLY A 315 27.76 -22.26 8.60
CA GLY A 315 28.33 -22.36 9.96
C GLY A 315 29.17 -23.63 10.24
N GLY A 316 29.33 -24.52 9.27
CA GLY A 316 29.86 -25.88 9.47
C GLY A 316 31.34 -26.11 9.12
N GLY A 317 32.09 -25.09 8.68
CA GLY A 317 33.46 -25.27 8.17
C GLY A 317 34.58 -24.91 9.15
N GLY A 318 35.24 -25.92 9.75
CA GLY A 318 36.65 -25.79 10.16
C GLY A 318 37.01 -26.08 11.61
N GLY A 319 36.48 -27.15 12.21
CA GLY A 319 36.94 -27.65 13.51
C GLY A 319 37.36 -29.11 13.44
N GLY A 320 38.67 -29.37 13.44
CA GLY A 320 39.23 -30.64 13.97
C GLY A 320 39.67 -31.66 12.93
N GLY A 321 40.97 -31.66 12.65
CA GLY A 321 41.68 -32.75 11.97
C GLY A 321 43.18 -32.72 12.27
N GLY A 322 43.53 -32.39 13.52
CA GLY A 322 44.89 -32.54 14.05
C GLY A 322 44.95 -33.75 14.99
N GLY A 323 45.95 -34.60 14.78
CA GLY A 323 46.25 -35.77 15.60
C GLY A 323 46.20 -37.05 14.74
N SER A 324 47.23 -37.88 14.65
CA SER A 324 48.56 -37.90 15.28
C SER A 324 49.49 -38.72 14.39
#